data_AF-A0A1Z4KVH0-F1
#
_entry.id   AF-A0A1Z4KVH0-F1
#
_cell.length_a   1.000
_cell.length_b   1.000
_cell.length_c   1.000
_cell.angle_alpha   90.00
_cell.angle_beta   90.00
_cell.angle_gamma   90.00
#
_symmetry.space_group_name_H-M   'P 1'
#
loop_
_entity.id
_entity.type
_entity.pdbx_description
1 polymer ?
#
loop_
_entity_poly.entity_id
_entity_poly.type
_entity_poly.pdbx_seq_one_letter_code
_entity_poly.pdbx_strand_id
1 'polypeptide(L)' 'MYSHDPHLVCAVHPSGVEGNICIDFRPNTNTQAEELWQPEGATYYNGELIL' A
#
# COMPACT_ATOMS: atom_id res chain seq x y z
N MET A 1 -6.86 -2.87 5.45
CA MET A 1 -7.39 -3.16 4.10
C MET A 1 -6.18 -3.29 3.18
N TYR A 2 -5.51 -4.45 3.19
CA TYR A 2 -4.19 -4.65 2.54
C TYR A 2 -4.28 -5.10 1.08
N SER A 3 -5.50 -5.29 0.55
CA SER A 3 -5.73 -5.83 -0.79
C SER A 3 -5.93 -4.74 -1.85
N HIS A 4 -5.80 -3.46 -1.48
CA HIS A 4 -5.99 -2.31 -2.36
C HIS A 4 -4.64 -1.65 -2.68
N ASP A 5 -3.69 -2.46 -3.12
CA ASP A 5 -2.38 -2.05 -3.62
C ASP A 5 -2.35 -2.24 -5.15
N PRO A 6 -1.76 -1.31 -5.93
CA PRO A 6 -1.73 -1.41 -7.38
C PRO A 6 -0.98 -2.65 -7.90
N HIS A 7 0.04 -3.13 -7.20
CA HIS A 7 0.74 -4.36 -7.60
C HIS A 7 -0.15 -5.60 -7.42
N LEU A 8 -1.01 -5.61 -6.40
CA LEU A 8 -1.97 -6.70 -6.18
C LEU A 8 -3.15 -6.65 -7.15
N VAL A 9 -3.74 -5.47 -7.35
CA VAL A 9 -4.91 -5.30 -8.23
C VAL A 9 -4.53 -5.59 -9.68
N CYS A 10 -3.33 -5.21 -10.10
CA CYS A 10 -2.98 -5.16 -11.51
C CYS A 10 -2.10 -6.32 -11.97
N ALA A 11 -1.69 -7.20 -11.04
CA ALA A 11 -1.07 -8.49 -11.36
C ALA A 11 -1.98 -9.42 -12.18
N VAL A 12 -3.29 -9.17 -12.21
CA VAL A 12 -4.25 -9.96 -13.02
C VAL A 12 -4.22 -9.60 -14.50
N HIS A 13 -3.62 -8.46 -14.88
CA HIS A 13 -3.53 -8.07 -16.28
C HIS A 13 -2.45 -8.89 -17.00
N PRO A 14 -2.74 -9.48 -18.18
CA PRO A 14 -1.77 -10.26 -18.94
C PRO A 14 -0.49 -9.48 -19.29
N SER A 15 -0.61 -8.16 -19.42
CA SER A 15 0.50 -7.25 -19.72
C SER A 15 1.29 -6.82 -18.47
N GLY A 16 0.82 -7.12 -17.27
CA GLY A 16 1.37 -6.64 -16.01
C GLY A 16 1.13 -5.14 -15.77
N VAL A 17 1.87 -4.58 -14.82
CA VAL A 17 1.85 -3.13 -14.51
C VAL A 17 2.79 -2.38 -15.45
N GLU A 18 2.30 -1.31 -16.09
CA GLU A 18 3.15 -0.39 -16.84
C GLU A 18 3.68 0.69 -15.87
N GLY A 19 4.78 0.38 -15.18
CA GLY A 19 5.35 1.25 -14.15
C GLY A 19 4.43 1.37 -12.93
N ASN A 20 4.20 2.59 -12.45
CA ASN A 20 3.31 2.89 -11.31
C ASN A 20 1.86 3.19 -11.73
N ILE A 21 1.52 2.96 -13.01
CA ILE A 21 0.22 3.32 -13.58
C ILE A 21 -0.55 2.03 -13.82
N CYS A 22 -1.74 1.94 -13.23
CA CYS A 22 -2.67 0.87 -13.53
C CYS A 22 -4.04 1.45 -13.82
N ILE A 23 -4.60 1.08 -14.98
CA ILE A 23 -5.87 1.64 -15.48
C ILE A 23 -7.06 1.26 -14.59
N ASP A 24 -7.01 0.07 -13.97
CA ASP A 24 -8.06 -0.45 -13.11
C ASP A 24 -7.83 -0.14 -11.62
N PHE A 25 -6.66 0.41 -11.27
CA PHE A 25 -6.40 0.91 -9.93
C PHE A 25 -6.81 2.37 -9.81
N ARG A 26 -7.86 2.62 -9.00
CA ARG A 26 -8.25 3.99 -8.65
C ARG A 26 -7.86 4.24 -7.20
N PRO A 27 -6.83 5.07 -6.94
CA PRO A 27 -6.47 5.41 -5.57
C PRO A 27 -7.66 6.09 -4.91
N ASN A 28 -8.13 5.54 -3.80
CA ASN A 28 -9.17 6.17 -3.02
C ASN A 28 -8.54 7.38 -2.30
N THR A 29 -8.96 8.58 -2.69
CA THR A 29 -8.46 9.86 -2.17
C THR A 29 -8.79 10.09 -0.69
N ASN A 30 -9.69 9.28 -0.12
CA ASN A 30 -10.08 9.31 1.28
C ASN A 30 -9.45 8.16 2.09
N THR A 31 -8.54 7.38 1.49
CA THR A 31 -7.79 6.37 2.24
C THR A 31 -6.91 7.06 3.26
N GLN A 32 -7.14 6.75 4.54
CA GLN A 32 -6.26 7.18 5.63
C GLN A 32 -4.85 6.67 5.35
N ALA A 33 -3.83 7.44 5.75
CA ALA A 33 -2.43 7.06 5.58
C ALA A 33 -2.25 5.58 5.99
N GLU A 34 -1.60 4.82 5.12
CA GLU A 34 -1.46 3.37 5.27
C GLU A 34 -0.88 3.07 6.66
N GLU A 35 -1.63 2.32 7.47
CA GLU A 35 -1.22 1.98 8.82
C GLU A 35 0.02 1.09 8.72
N LEU A 36 1.19 1.66 9.03
CA LEU A 36 2.45 0.95 8.98
C LEU A 36 2.43 -0.21 9.99
N TRP A 37 2.77 -1.40 9.53
CA TRP A 37 2.89 -2.55 10.41
C TRP A 37 3.98 -2.31 11.48
N GLN A 38 3.68 -2.64 12.74
CA GLN A 38 4.62 -2.58 13.86
C GLN A 38 4.49 -3.83 14.76
N PRO A 39 5.59 -4.35 15.34
CA PRO A 39 5.53 -5.45 16.29
C PRO A 39 4.97 -5.01 17.66
N GLU A 40 4.56 -5.98 18.48
CA GLU A 40 4.07 -5.71 19.84
C GLU A 40 5.18 -5.04 20.68
N GLY A 41 4.85 -3.90 21.27
CA GLY A 41 5.80 -3.08 22.04
C GLY A 41 6.61 -2.09 21.21
N ALA A 42 6.47 -2.04 19.88
CA ALA A 42 7.13 -1.02 19.06
C ALA A 42 6.16 0.05 18.56
N THR A 43 6.68 1.24 18.29
CA THR A 43 5.92 2.32 17.67
C THR A 43 6.76 3.14 16.69
N TYR A 44 6.13 3.78 15.71
CA TYR A 44 6.83 4.72 14.85
C TYR A 44 6.88 6.11 15.49
N TYR A 45 8.09 6.65 15.64
CA TYR A 45 8.32 8.05 16.00
C TYR A 45 9.09 8.73 14.87
N ASN A 46 8.49 9.78 14.29
CA ASN A 46 9.08 10.50 13.16
C ASN A 46 9.51 9.61 11.97
N GLY A 47 8.75 8.53 11.72
CA GLY A 47 9.04 7.54 10.67
C GLY A 47 10.10 6.49 11.02
N GLU A 48 10.69 6.56 12.22
CA GLU A 48 11.62 5.56 12.73
C GLU A 48 10.90 4.60 13.70
N LEU A 49 11.15 3.30 13.58
CA LEU A 49 10.57 2.30 14.48
C LEU A 49 11.38 2.26 15.79
N ILE A 50 10.73 2.58 16.90
CA ILE A 50 11.28 2.55 18.26
C ILE A 50 10.61 1.44 19.09
N LEU A 51 11.30 0.95 20.13
CA LEU A 51 10.87 -0.11 21.07
C LEU A 51 10.52 0.47 22.45
#